data_AF-A0A8B6HH55-F1
#
_entry.id   AF-A0A8B6HH55-F1
#
_cell.length_a   1.000
_cell.length_b   1.000
_cell.length_c   1.000
_cell.angle_alpha   90.00
_cell.angle_beta   90.00
_cell.angle_gamma   90.00
#
_symmetry.space_group_name_H-M   'P 1'
#
loop_
_entity.id
_entity.type
_entity.pdbx_description
1 polymer ?
#
loop_
_entity_poly.entity_id
_entity_poly.type
_entity_poly.pdbx_seq_one_letter_code
_entity_poly.pdbx_strand_id
1 'polypeptide(L)'
;MKITLRPLRSNLSGPKVFLKRKPSEVRVNGYMKTVLIAWQANHDLQFVLDAFACAVYIVSYISKSQKGMSALLDQAAKEARQGNLDLKHQVRHIGNYFSNSVETSAQEATYLTLQMPLTKATRQVVFINTSPQHKRTFLLKQSSALEKLGPDSTEIESDNDIKRYSRRPKQLENWCLADYVSQLELQYPKTSESSDDHETEQQENESESENEEANADVI
;
A
#
# COMPACT_ATOMS: atom_id res chain seq x y z
N MET A 1 -12.13 -23.12 -45.68
CA MET A 1 -12.67 -23.73 -44.44
C MET A 1 -13.26 -22.61 -43.56
N LYS A 2 -14.58 -22.40 -43.61
CA LYS A 2 -15.30 -21.43 -42.75
C LYS A 2 -15.65 -22.12 -41.43
N ILE A 3 -14.70 -22.16 -40.50
CA ILE A 3 -14.97 -22.64 -39.14
C ILE A 3 -15.80 -21.56 -38.44
N THR A 4 -16.95 -21.97 -37.94
CA THR A 4 -18.05 -21.21 -37.38
C THR A 4 -17.63 -20.33 -36.21
N LEU A 5 -17.70 -18.99 -36.37
CA LEU A 5 -17.53 -18.00 -35.30
C LEU A 5 -18.72 -17.91 -34.33
N ARG A 6 -19.83 -18.63 -34.59
CA ARG A 6 -21.07 -18.56 -33.79
C ARG A 6 -20.93 -19.07 -32.34
N PRO A 7 -20.28 -20.22 -32.07
CA PRO A 7 -20.14 -20.73 -30.69
C PRO A 7 -19.21 -19.88 -29.83
N LEU A 8 -18.25 -19.16 -30.44
CA LEU A 8 -17.36 -18.24 -29.73
C LEU A 8 -18.09 -17.01 -29.19
N ARG A 9 -19.21 -16.61 -29.80
CA ARG A 9 -19.95 -15.40 -29.39
C ARG A 9 -20.78 -15.59 -28.12
N SER A 10 -21.22 -16.81 -27.79
CA SER A 10 -22.10 -17.04 -26.64
C SER A 10 -21.42 -16.92 -25.28
N ASN A 11 -20.08 -16.90 -25.23
CA ASN A 11 -19.27 -16.83 -24.00
C ASN A 11 -18.44 -15.54 -23.88
N LEU A 12 -18.72 -14.51 -24.67
CA LEU A 12 -17.98 -13.24 -24.60
C LEU A 12 -18.77 -12.22 -23.79
N SER A 13 -18.25 -11.87 -22.61
CA SER A 13 -18.79 -10.81 -21.75
C SER A 13 -18.40 -9.40 -22.23
N GLY A 14 -17.43 -9.28 -23.14
CA GLY A 14 -16.96 -8.01 -23.64
C GLY A 14 -16.16 -8.10 -24.95
N PRO A 15 -15.70 -6.95 -25.48
CA PRO A 15 -14.88 -6.89 -26.69
C PRO A 15 -13.64 -7.77 -26.54
N LYS A 16 -13.35 -8.59 -27.56
CA LYS A 16 -12.16 -9.45 -27.57
C LYS A 16 -11.57 -9.53 -28.97
N VAL A 17 -10.27 -9.32 -29.07
CA VAL A 17 -9.54 -9.41 -30.33
C VAL A 17 -9.06 -10.84 -30.53
N PHE A 18 -9.35 -11.40 -31.69
CA PHE A 18 -8.86 -12.70 -32.11
C PHE A 18 -7.95 -12.53 -33.32
N LEU A 19 -6.71 -12.98 -33.19
CA LEU A 19 -5.78 -13.02 -34.32
C LEU A 19 -6.18 -14.18 -35.25
N LYS A 20 -6.12 -13.94 -36.56
CA LYS A 20 -6.28 -15.01 -37.55
C LYS A 20 -5.10 -15.97 -37.42
N ARG A 21 -5.39 -17.26 -37.21
CA ARG A 21 -4.37 -18.30 -36.98
C ARG A 21 -4.60 -19.54 -37.83
N LYS A 22 -3.52 -20.25 -38.14
CA LYS A 22 -3.53 -21.62 -38.64
C LYS A 22 -3.48 -22.61 -37.46
N PRO A 23 -3.97 -23.85 -37.63
CA PRO A 23 -3.89 -24.86 -36.56
C PRO A 23 -2.46 -25.13 -36.06
N SER A 24 -1.45 -24.97 -36.91
CA SER A 24 -0.03 -25.11 -36.56
C SER A 24 0.50 -24.01 -35.64
N GLU A 25 -0.22 -22.89 -35.47
CA GLU A 25 0.21 -21.70 -34.74
C GLU A 25 -0.31 -21.68 -33.30
N VAL A 26 -0.60 -22.85 -32.72
CA VAL A 26 -1.20 -22.95 -31.37
C VAL A 26 -0.29 -22.38 -30.27
N ARG A 27 1.04 -22.46 -30.45
CA ARG A 27 2.06 -21.98 -29.49
C ARG A 27 2.49 -20.53 -29.72
N VAL A 28 1.91 -19.85 -30.71
CA VAL A 28 2.21 -18.44 -30.99
C VAL A 28 1.33 -17.58 -30.07
N ASN A 29 1.90 -16.66 -29.29
CA ASN A 29 1.14 -15.82 -28.35
C ASN A 29 0.44 -14.66 -29.07
N GLY A 30 -0.19 -13.72 -28.34
CA GLY A 30 -0.66 -12.48 -28.96
C GLY A 30 0.53 -11.72 -29.54
N TYR A 31 0.48 -11.24 -30.78
CA TYR A 31 1.66 -10.67 -31.42
C TYR A 31 1.33 -9.46 -32.30
N MET A 32 2.31 -8.58 -32.47
CA MET A 32 2.27 -7.51 -33.47
C MET A 32 3.05 -7.98 -34.69
N LYS A 33 2.37 -8.09 -35.85
CA LYS A 33 2.93 -8.71 -37.06
C LYS A 33 4.27 -8.08 -37.49
N THR A 34 4.37 -6.75 -37.45
CA THR A 34 5.60 -6.03 -37.82
C THR A 34 6.76 -6.40 -36.89
N VAL A 35 6.50 -6.46 -35.58
CA VAL A 35 7.51 -6.85 -34.57
C VAL A 35 7.91 -8.31 -34.73
N LEU A 36 6.96 -9.20 -35.05
CA LEU A 36 7.26 -10.61 -35.27
C LEU A 36 8.21 -10.83 -36.44
N ILE A 37 8.01 -10.09 -37.54
CA ILE A 37 8.86 -10.18 -38.72
C ILE A 37 10.26 -9.62 -38.43
N ALA A 38 10.34 -8.51 -37.70
CA ALA A 38 11.61 -7.85 -37.39
C ALA A 38 12.44 -8.60 -36.33
N TRP A 39 11.79 -9.01 -35.24
CA TRP A 39 12.45 -9.68 -34.10
C TRP A 39 12.66 -11.18 -34.38
N GLN A 40 11.73 -11.82 -35.07
CA GLN A 40 11.71 -13.28 -35.29
C GLN A 40 11.64 -14.11 -33.99
N ALA A 41 11.03 -13.57 -32.93
CA ALA A 41 10.74 -14.32 -31.70
C ALA A 41 9.28 -14.20 -31.27
N ASN A 42 8.83 -15.22 -30.54
CA ASN A 42 7.51 -15.22 -29.91
C ASN A 42 7.45 -14.12 -28.85
N HIS A 43 6.36 -13.37 -28.83
CA HIS A 43 6.11 -12.31 -27.88
C HIS A 43 4.63 -12.34 -27.49
N ASP A 44 4.28 -11.75 -26.35
CA ASP A 44 2.92 -11.71 -25.82
C ASP A 44 2.42 -10.25 -25.74
N LEU A 45 2.02 -9.73 -26.91
CA LEU A 45 1.44 -8.42 -27.09
C LEU A 45 -0.07 -8.54 -27.34
N GLN A 46 -0.86 -7.79 -26.57
CA GLN A 46 -2.31 -7.80 -26.65
C GLN A 46 -2.84 -6.36 -26.73
N PHE A 47 -3.93 -6.16 -27.46
CA PHE A 47 -4.60 -4.87 -27.49
C PHE A 47 -5.23 -4.58 -26.14
N VAL A 48 -5.05 -3.35 -25.66
CA VAL A 48 -5.78 -2.83 -24.50
C VAL A 48 -7.15 -2.38 -24.98
N LEU A 49 -8.19 -3.10 -24.56
CA LEU A 49 -9.59 -2.81 -24.92
C LEU A 49 -10.35 -2.07 -23.82
N ASP A 50 -9.79 -2.04 -22.61
CA ASP A 50 -10.31 -1.34 -21.44
C ASP A 50 -9.15 -0.79 -20.61
N ALA A 51 -9.16 0.52 -20.40
CA ALA A 51 -8.13 1.21 -19.62
C ALA A 51 -8.16 0.79 -18.15
N PHE A 52 -9.34 0.48 -17.60
CA PHE A 52 -9.45 0.01 -16.22
C PHE A 52 -8.87 -1.39 -16.08
N ALA A 53 -9.22 -2.33 -16.96
CA ALA A 53 -8.61 -3.65 -16.98
C ALA A 53 -7.07 -3.59 -17.13
N CYS A 54 -6.54 -2.66 -17.91
CA CYS A 54 -5.10 -2.43 -18.02
C CYS A 54 -4.48 -1.98 -16.70
N ALA A 55 -5.08 -0.99 -16.03
CA ALA A 55 -4.61 -0.52 -14.72
C ALA A 55 -4.66 -1.65 -13.67
N VAL A 56 -5.75 -2.40 -13.61
CA VAL A 56 -5.89 -3.56 -12.71
C VAL A 56 -4.82 -4.62 -13.01
N TYR A 57 -4.55 -4.90 -14.28
CA TYR A 57 -3.49 -5.82 -14.68
C TYR A 57 -2.10 -5.36 -14.22
N ILE A 58 -1.76 -4.09 -14.45
CA ILE A 58 -0.47 -3.51 -14.02
C ILE A 58 -0.34 -3.63 -12.49
N VAL A 59 -1.35 -3.21 -11.74
CA VAL A 59 -1.37 -3.31 -10.27
C VAL A 59 -1.23 -4.76 -9.81
N SER A 60 -1.92 -5.69 -10.46
CA SER A 60 -1.86 -7.13 -10.14
C SER A 60 -0.50 -7.76 -10.43
N TYR A 61 0.23 -7.19 -11.39
CA TYR A 61 1.57 -7.66 -11.77
C TYR A 61 2.63 -7.10 -10.82
N ILE A 62 2.57 -5.79 -10.52
CA ILE A 62 3.47 -5.15 -9.55
C ILE A 62 3.30 -5.78 -8.17
N SER A 63 2.06 -6.06 -7.75
CA SER A 63 1.77 -6.69 -6.45
C SER A 63 1.92 -8.22 -6.47
N LYS A 64 2.43 -8.82 -7.55
CA LYS A 64 2.47 -10.29 -7.71
C LYS A 64 3.32 -10.98 -6.65
N SER A 65 4.49 -10.42 -6.31
CA SER A 65 5.37 -10.94 -5.25
C SER A 65 4.76 -10.80 -3.86
N GLN A 66 3.87 -9.83 -3.69
CA GLN A 66 3.21 -9.52 -2.41
C GLN A 66 1.83 -10.18 -2.27
N LYS A 67 1.45 -11.08 -3.19
CA LYS A 67 0.18 -11.80 -3.10
C LYS A 67 0.15 -12.65 -1.83
N GLY A 68 -0.92 -12.50 -1.04
CA GLY A 68 -1.07 -13.19 0.23
C GLY A 68 -0.59 -12.40 1.45
N MET A 69 0.22 -11.35 1.26
CA MET A 69 0.67 -10.48 2.36
C MET A 69 -0.49 -9.84 3.13
N SER A 70 -1.58 -9.49 2.43
CA SER A 70 -2.77 -8.93 3.07
C SER A 70 -3.45 -9.91 4.02
N ALA A 71 -3.54 -11.19 3.63
CA ALA A 71 -4.14 -12.23 4.49
C ALA A 71 -3.27 -12.51 5.71
N LEU A 72 -1.95 -12.54 5.49
CA LEU A 72 -0.94 -12.72 6.51
C LEU A 72 -0.95 -11.57 7.55
N LEU A 73 -1.01 -10.32 7.09
CA LEU A 73 -1.14 -9.16 7.96
C LEU A 73 -2.48 -9.14 8.72
N ASP A 74 -3.58 -9.53 8.07
CA ASP A 74 -4.89 -9.63 8.73
C ASP A 74 -4.88 -10.70 9.84
N GLN A 75 -4.19 -11.82 9.62
CA GLN A 75 -3.99 -12.85 10.63
C GLN A 75 -3.14 -12.34 11.79
N ALA A 76 -1.96 -11.75 11.54
CA ALA A 76 -1.12 -11.17 12.58
C ALA A 76 -1.85 -10.09 13.39
N ALA A 77 -2.70 -9.29 12.73
CA ALA A 77 -3.53 -8.29 13.40
C ALA A 77 -4.65 -8.90 14.25
N LYS A 78 -5.16 -10.09 13.91
CA LYS A 78 -6.13 -10.81 14.75
C LYS A 78 -5.44 -11.45 15.95
N GLU A 79 -4.28 -12.06 15.76
CA GLU A 79 -3.46 -12.66 16.82
C GLU A 79 -3.03 -11.60 17.84
N ALA A 80 -2.52 -10.45 17.38
CA ALA A 80 -2.17 -9.33 18.24
C ALA A 80 -3.35 -8.82 19.09
N ARG A 81 -4.57 -8.83 18.53
CA ARG A 81 -5.80 -8.40 19.24
C ARG A 81 -6.36 -9.44 20.20
N GLN A 82 -6.07 -10.73 19.98
CA GLN A 82 -6.51 -11.82 20.85
C GLN A 82 -5.59 -11.99 22.08
N GLY A 83 -4.33 -11.58 21.96
CA GLY A 83 -3.43 -11.49 23.11
C GLY A 83 -3.82 -10.32 24.02
N ASN A 84 -3.72 -10.51 25.34
CA ASN A 84 -3.70 -9.43 26.33
C ASN A 84 -2.36 -8.67 26.28
N LEU A 85 -1.92 -8.30 25.07
CA LEU A 85 -0.68 -7.56 24.84
C LEU A 85 -0.96 -6.06 24.89
N ASP A 86 -0.04 -5.31 25.48
CA ASP A 86 -0.05 -3.86 25.39
C ASP A 86 0.08 -3.39 23.92
N LEU A 87 -0.43 -2.19 23.61
CA LEU A 87 -0.47 -1.66 22.25
C LEU A 87 0.91 -1.64 21.58
N LYS A 88 1.98 -1.29 22.32
CA LYS A 88 3.36 -1.30 21.81
C LYS A 88 3.76 -2.72 21.36
N HIS A 89 3.40 -3.72 22.16
CA HIS A 89 3.68 -5.12 21.85
C HIS A 89 2.84 -5.64 20.67
N GLN A 90 1.57 -5.21 20.55
CA GLN A 90 0.74 -5.55 19.40
C GLN A 90 1.33 -5.02 18.09
N VAL A 91 1.75 -3.75 18.07
CA VAL A 91 2.39 -3.14 16.89
C VAL A 91 3.70 -3.84 16.57
N ARG A 92 4.54 -4.13 17.58
CA ARG A 92 5.79 -4.87 17.39
C ARG A 92 5.55 -6.28 16.86
N HIS A 93 4.53 -6.98 17.34
CA HIS A 93 4.17 -8.31 16.87
C HIS A 93 3.81 -8.30 15.37
N ILE A 94 2.93 -7.39 14.97
CA ILE A 94 2.55 -7.23 13.55
C ILE A 94 3.77 -6.86 12.70
N GLY A 95 4.59 -5.92 13.17
CA GLY A 95 5.80 -5.47 12.49
C GLY A 95 6.82 -6.59 12.29
N ASN A 96 7.09 -7.39 13.33
CA ASN A 96 7.98 -8.54 13.25
C ASN A 96 7.47 -9.57 12.25
N TYR A 97 6.17 -9.88 12.29
CA TYR A 97 5.56 -10.82 11.37
C TYR A 97 5.72 -10.34 9.92
N PHE A 98 5.46 -9.04 9.66
CA PHE A 98 5.66 -8.43 8.35
C PHE A 98 7.12 -8.52 7.88
N SER A 99 8.08 -8.08 8.71
CA SER A 99 9.50 -8.06 8.37
C SER A 99 10.05 -9.45 8.08
N ASN A 100 9.58 -10.48 8.79
CA ASN A 100 10.00 -11.87 8.58
C ASN A 100 9.34 -12.51 7.36
N SER A 101 8.25 -11.94 6.85
CA SER A 101 7.48 -12.50 5.73
C SER A 101 7.74 -11.80 4.40
N VAL A 102 8.25 -10.56 4.42
CA VAL A 102 8.52 -9.77 3.21
C VAL A 102 9.96 -9.94 2.77
N GLU A 103 10.14 -10.35 1.52
CA GLU A 103 11.42 -10.27 0.82
C GLU A 103 11.68 -8.83 0.40
N THR A 104 12.76 -8.23 0.91
CA THR A 104 13.20 -6.86 0.57
C THR A 104 14.56 -6.92 -0.10
N SER A 105 14.73 -6.24 -1.23
CA SER A 105 16.02 -6.20 -1.92
C SER A 105 17.05 -5.38 -1.13
N ALA A 106 18.35 -5.64 -1.31
CA ALA A 106 19.40 -4.85 -0.65
C ALA A 106 19.32 -3.35 -0.99
N GLN A 107 18.92 -3.03 -2.23
CA GLN A 107 18.72 -1.66 -2.69
C GLN A 107 17.51 -1.01 -2.00
N GLU A 108 16.38 -1.72 -1.92
CA GLU A 108 15.18 -1.24 -1.22
C GLU A 108 15.47 -1.00 0.26
N ALA A 109 16.16 -1.94 0.93
CA ALA A 109 16.56 -1.81 2.32
C ALA A 109 17.45 -0.57 2.53
N THR A 110 18.43 -0.35 1.65
CA THR A 110 19.30 0.84 1.70
C THR A 110 18.50 2.14 1.60
N TYR A 111 17.54 2.20 0.67
CA TYR A 111 16.66 3.37 0.54
C TYR A 111 15.84 3.60 1.80
N LEU A 112 15.27 2.55 2.38
CA LEU A 112 14.49 2.63 3.61
C LEU A 112 15.35 3.10 4.80
N THR A 113 16.56 2.54 4.98
CA THR A 113 17.48 2.91 6.06
C THR A 113 17.95 4.36 5.94
N LEU A 114 18.23 4.84 4.73
CA LEU A 114 18.62 6.22 4.47
C LEU A 114 17.44 7.19 4.39
N GLN A 115 16.21 6.72 4.64
CA GLN A 115 14.97 7.49 4.52
C GLN A 115 14.82 8.17 3.14
N MET A 116 15.36 7.52 2.11
CA MET A 116 15.27 7.98 0.73
C MET A 116 13.91 7.59 0.15
N PRO A 117 13.29 8.45 -0.67
CA PRO A 117 12.01 8.14 -1.29
C PRO A 117 12.17 6.97 -2.28
N LEU A 118 11.46 5.86 -2.02
CA LEU A 118 11.40 4.69 -2.91
C LEU A 118 10.75 4.99 -4.26
N THR A 119 9.88 6.00 -4.31
CA THR A 119 9.23 6.45 -5.54
C THR A 119 9.18 7.97 -5.60
N LYS A 120 9.15 8.52 -6.81
CA LYS A 120 8.89 9.93 -7.06
C LYS A 120 7.62 10.04 -7.90
N ALA A 121 6.69 10.87 -7.46
CA ALA A 121 5.46 11.15 -8.16
C ALA A 121 5.31 12.66 -8.36
N THR A 122 4.74 13.06 -9.50
CA THR A 122 4.41 14.46 -9.78
C THR A 122 3.13 14.91 -9.09
N ARG A 123 2.37 13.96 -8.53
CA ARG A 123 1.11 14.18 -7.82
C ARG A 123 1.19 13.56 -6.44
N GLN A 124 0.75 14.31 -5.43
CA GLN A 124 0.57 13.79 -4.08
C GLN A 124 -0.71 12.96 -4.01
N VAL A 125 -0.68 11.89 -3.23
CA VAL A 125 -1.86 11.09 -2.91
C VAL A 125 -2.21 11.33 -1.45
N VAL A 126 -3.44 11.75 -1.20
CA VAL A 126 -3.98 11.96 0.15
C VAL A 126 -5.09 10.96 0.40
N PHE A 127 -4.99 10.23 1.50
CA PHE A 127 -6.04 9.32 1.93
C PHE A 127 -7.12 10.07 2.72
N ILE A 128 -8.38 9.92 2.32
CA ILE A 128 -9.53 10.48 3.02
C ILE A 128 -10.34 9.32 3.61
N ASN A 129 -10.45 9.27 4.94
CA ASN A 129 -11.22 8.21 5.61
C ASN A 129 -12.73 8.45 5.45
N THR A 130 -13.35 7.78 4.47
CA THR A 130 -14.80 7.89 4.19
C THR A 130 -15.66 6.92 4.99
N SER A 131 -15.10 6.19 5.96
CA SER A 131 -15.85 5.29 6.86
C SER A 131 -16.98 6.02 7.59
N PRO A 132 -18.00 5.31 8.12
CA PRO A 132 -19.02 5.92 8.99
C PRO A 132 -18.38 6.67 10.16
N GLN A 133 -18.95 7.81 10.58
CA GLN A 133 -18.35 8.72 11.57
C GLN A 133 -17.88 8.02 12.85
N HIS A 134 -18.70 7.12 13.42
CA HIS A 134 -18.39 6.38 14.65
C HIS A 134 -17.28 5.32 14.49
N LYS A 135 -16.84 5.02 13.26
CA LYS A 135 -15.73 4.08 12.96
C LYS A 135 -14.46 4.79 12.49
N ARG A 136 -14.49 6.12 12.35
CA ARG A 136 -13.31 6.88 11.91
C ARG A 136 -12.32 6.94 13.05
N THR A 137 -11.09 6.57 12.75
CA THR A 137 -9.95 6.85 13.63
C THR A 137 -9.61 8.33 13.55
N PHE A 138 -9.17 8.89 14.66
CA PHE A 138 -8.68 10.28 14.77
C PHE A 138 -7.37 10.30 15.53
N LEU A 139 -6.59 11.36 15.33
CA LEU A 139 -5.40 11.63 16.12
C LEU A 139 -5.80 12.41 17.36
N LEU A 140 -5.19 12.12 18.50
CA LEU A 140 -5.34 12.95 19.69
C LEU A 140 -4.61 14.27 19.53
N LYS A 141 -5.05 15.30 20.25
CA LYS A 141 -4.27 16.53 20.43
C LYS A 141 -2.96 16.23 21.15
N GLN A 142 -1.96 17.08 20.96
CA GLN A 142 -0.71 17.01 21.72
C GLN A 142 -0.98 17.18 23.22
N SER A 143 -0.15 16.56 24.06
CA SER A 143 -0.30 16.55 25.52
C SER A 143 -0.45 17.97 26.10
N SER A 144 0.38 18.92 25.64
CA SER A 144 0.34 20.32 26.07
C SER A 144 -0.98 21.03 25.74
N ALA A 145 -1.68 20.62 24.68
CA ALA A 145 -3.00 21.15 24.32
C ALA A 145 -4.12 20.43 25.09
N LEU A 146 -3.93 19.15 25.43
CA LEU A 146 -4.85 18.37 26.25
C LEU A 146 -4.86 18.87 27.70
N GLU A 147 -3.70 19.19 28.28
CA GLU A 147 -3.58 19.72 29.65
C GLU A 147 -4.25 21.08 29.83
N LYS A 148 -4.34 21.87 28.75
CA LYS A 148 -5.02 23.17 28.71
C LYS A 148 -6.53 23.07 28.54
N LEU A 149 -7.06 21.87 28.29
CA LEU A 149 -8.51 21.67 28.20
C LEU A 149 -9.13 21.79 29.60
N GLY A 150 -10.34 22.35 29.64
CA GLY A 150 -11.12 22.34 30.88
C GLY A 150 -11.44 20.92 31.32
N PRO A 151 -11.69 20.68 32.62
CA PRO A 151 -11.90 19.35 33.20
C PRO A 151 -13.07 18.58 32.56
N ASP A 152 -14.07 19.26 32.03
CA ASP A 152 -15.26 18.66 31.40
C ASP A 152 -15.21 18.65 29.86
N SER A 153 -14.09 19.05 29.26
CA SER A 153 -13.99 19.16 27.80
C SER A 153 -13.74 17.80 27.14
N THR A 154 -14.60 17.42 26.19
CA THR A 154 -14.49 16.19 25.40
C THR A 154 -13.77 16.36 24.06
N GLU A 155 -13.31 17.58 23.74
CA GLU A 155 -12.62 17.94 22.50
C GLU A 155 -11.15 17.47 22.50
N ILE A 156 -10.93 16.17 22.59
CA ILE A 156 -9.60 15.53 22.61
C ILE A 156 -9.00 15.31 21.22
N GLU A 157 -9.83 15.38 20.18
CA GLU A 157 -9.44 15.05 18.81
C GLU A 157 -8.68 16.21 18.13
N SER A 158 -7.60 15.89 17.43
CA SER A 158 -6.91 16.79 16.52
C SER A 158 -7.76 17.11 15.29
N ASP A 159 -7.47 18.27 14.68
CA ASP A 159 -8.18 18.71 13.49
C ASP A 159 -7.80 17.89 12.25
N ASN A 160 -8.80 17.53 11.44
CA ASN A 160 -8.62 16.69 10.25
C ASN A 160 -9.34 17.28 9.03
N ASP A 161 -9.09 16.71 7.85
CA ASP A 161 -9.63 17.23 6.59
C ASP A 161 -11.16 17.31 6.59
N ILE A 162 -11.82 16.35 7.23
CA ILE A 162 -13.28 16.29 7.31
C ILE A 162 -13.81 17.42 8.19
N LYS A 163 -13.24 17.65 9.38
CA LYS A 163 -13.62 18.74 10.29
C LYS A 163 -13.38 20.11 9.68
N ARG A 164 -12.28 20.27 8.94
CA ARG A 164 -12.00 21.50 8.18
C ARG A 164 -13.02 21.72 7.07
N TYR A 165 -13.30 20.69 6.29
CA TYR A 165 -14.31 20.76 5.23
C TYR A 165 -15.71 21.11 5.77
N SER A 166 -16.08 20.61 6.95
CA SER A 166 -17.35 20.99 7.61
C SER A 166 -17.40 22.47 8.02
N ARG A 167 -16.25 23.09 8.29
CA ARG A 167 -16.12 24.51 8.68
C ARG A 167 -15.72 25.41 7.50
N ARG A 168 -15.76 24.89 6.26
CA ARG A 168 -15.30 25.63 5.09
C ARG A 168 -16.12 26.91 4.87
N PRO A 169 -15.50 27.98 4.34
CA PRO A 169 -16.21 29.22 4.00
C PRO A 169 -17.32 28.98 2.96
N LYS A 170 -18.37 29.81 3.00
CA LYS A 170 -19.51 29.71 2.07
C LYS A 170 -19.11 29.84 0.58
N GLN A 171 -17.99 30.50 0.31
CA GLN A 171 -17.41 30.60 -1.03
C GLN A 171 -17.04 29.24 -1.63
N LEU A 172 -16.76 28.24 -0.77
CA LEU A 172 -16.41 26.87 -1.16
C LEU A 172 -17.58 25.90 -0.95
N GLU A 173 -18.82 26.39 -0.82
CA GLU A 173 -19.98 25.53 -0.59
C GLU A 173 -20.19 24.51 -1.71
N ASN A 174 -19.91 24.93 -2.95
CA ASN A 174 -20.03 24.13 -4.17
C ASN A 174 -18.97 23.03 -4.31
N TRP A 175 -17.92 23.06 -3.50
CA TRP A 175 -16.84 22.10 -3.57
C TRP A 175 -17.20 20.85 -2.80
N CYS A 176 -16.91 19.67 -3.37
CA CYS A 176 -16.99 18.43 -2.61
C CYS A 176 -15.73 18.22 -1.75
N LEU A 177 -15.76 17.25 -0.83
CA LEU A 177 -14.62 16.95 0.04
C LEU A 177 -13.35 16.62 -0.74
N ALA A 178 -13.48 15.90 -1.87
CA ALA A 178 -12.33 15.54 -2.70
C ALA A 178 -11.71 16.78 -3.38
N ASP A 179 -12.54 17.71 -3.89
CA ASP A 179 -12.06 18.96 -4.48
C ASP A 179 -11.36 19.81 -3.42
N TYR A 180 -11.96 19.90 -2.23
CA TYR A 180 -11.40 20.65 -1.11
C TYR A 180 -10.01 20.16 -0.70
N VAL A 181 -9.83 18.85 -0.57
CA VAL A 181 -8.53 18.27 -0.16
C VAL A 181 -7.51 18.29 -1.31
N SER A 182 -7.95 18.18 -2.56
CA SER A 182 -7.03 18.12 -3.70
C SER A 182 -6.52 19.48 -4.19
N GLN A 183 -7.29 20.55 -3.98
CA GLN A 183 -6.96 21.88 -4.49
C GLN A 183 -6.39 22.84 -3.45
N LEU A 184 -6.53 22.54 -2.15
CA LEU A 184 -6.03 23.40 -1.08
C LEU A 184 -4.79 22.78 -0.42
N GLU A 185 -3.76 23.60 -0.26
CA GLU A 185 -2.59 23.26 0.54
C GLU A 185 -2.74 23.83 1.95
N LEU A 186 -2.56 22.98 2.96
CA LEU A 186 -2.64 23.39 4.36
C LEU A 186 -1.32 23.98 4.80
N GLN A 187 -1.35 25.25 5.24
CA GLN A 187 -0.23 25.87 5.91
C GLN A 187 -0.50 25.93 7.40
N TYR A 188 0.34 25.22 8.17
CA TYR A 188 0.34 25.33 9.62
C TYR A 188 1.20 26.53 10.02
N PRO A 189 0.75 27.36 10.98
CA PRO A 189 1.61 28.40 11.53
C PRO A 189 2.85 27.73 12.12
N LYS A 190 4.04 28.21 11.76
CA LYS A 190 5.29 27.72 12.34
C LYS A 190 5.26 28.04 13.84
N THR A 191 5.18 27.01 14.67
CA THR A 191 5.49 27.14 16.10
C THR A 191 6.97 27.46 16.22
N SER A 192 7.28 28.65 16.74
CA SER A 192 8.64 29.08 17.04
C SER A 192 9.13 28.40 18.32
N GLU A 193 9.25 27.08 18.34
CA GLU A 193 9.92 26.35 19.42
C GLU A 193 10.83 25.29 18.80
N SER A 194 12.11 25.63 18.73
CA SER A 194 13.22 24.74 18.46
C SER A 194 13.58 23.98 19.73
N SER A 195 13.40 22.68 19.73
CA SER A 195 14.15 21.76 20.58
C SER A 195 14.36 20.45 19.81
N ASP A 196 15.60 20.28 19.34
CA ASP A 196 16.15 19.01 18.87
C ASP A 196 16.12 18.00 20.02
N ASP A 197 15.14 17.10 20.05
CA ASP A 197 15.20 15.90 20.86
C ASP A 197 15.36 14.68 19.94
N HIS A 198 16.61 14.48 19.49
CA HIS A 198 17.06 13.17 19.01
C HIS A 198 17.37 12.28 20.23
N GLU A 199 16.34 11.74 20.88
CA GLU A 199 16.54 10.64 21.83
C GLU A 199 16.87 9.37 21.04
N THR A 200 18.15 9.00 21.06
CA THR A 200 18.66 7.72 20.55
C THR A 200 18.48 6.69 21.66
N GLU A 201 17.39 5.90 21.63
CA GLU A 201 17.24 4.75 22.51
C GLU A 201 18.33 3.71 22.17
N GLN A 202 19.31 3.58 23.06
CA GLN A 202 20.32 2.54 23.03
C GLN A 202 19.65 1.18 23.30
N GLN A 203 19.79 0.23 22.36
CA GLN A 203 19.39 -1.17 22.58
C GLN A 203 20.47 -1.85 23.44
N GLU A 204 20.12 -2.17 24.68
CA GLU A 204 20.83 -3.18 25.47
C GLU A 204 20.60 -4.55 24.83
N ASN A 205 21.67 -5.13 24.28
CA ASN A 205 21.72 -6.53 23.86
C ASN A 205 22.10 -7.39 25.07
N GLU A 206 21.14 -8.07 25.68
CA GLU A 206 21.43 -9.28 26.46
C GLU A 206 21.42 -10.48 25.51
N SER A 207 22.62 -10.98 25.19
CA SER A 207 22.81 -12.26 24.54
C SER A 207 22.84 -13.36 25.61
N GLU A 208 21.76 -14.11 25.76
CA GLU A 208 21.82 -15.44 26.40
C GLU A 208 22.40 -16.43 25.39
N SER A 209 23.64 -16.86 25.64
CA SER A 209 24.26 -17.99 24.97
C SER A 209 23.87 -19.27 25.71
N GLU A 210 22.99 -20.08 25.11
CA GLU A 210 22.81 -21.47 25.52
C GLU A 210 23.98 -22.31 25.00
N ASN A 211 24.65 -22.98 25.94
CA ASN A 211 25.64 -24.01 25.69
C ASN A 211 24.96 -25.27 25.16
N GLU A 212 25.40 -25.77 24.00
CA GLU A 212 25.30 -27.21 23.69
C GLU A 212 26.69 -27.75 23.37
N GLU A 213 27.17 -28.59 24.30
CA GLU A 213 28.29 -29.50 24.10
C GLU A 213 27.95 -30.54 23.03
N ALA A 214 28.79 -30.65 22.01
CA ALA A 214 28.88 -31.86 21.20
C ALA A 214 30.35 -32.28 21.11
N ASN A 215 30.76 -33.11 22.07
CA ASN A 215 31.92 -33.97 21.96
C ASN A 215 31.71 -34.95 20.78
N ALA A 216 32.59 -34.89 19.79
CA ALA A 216 32.89 -36.02 18.93
C ALA A 216 34.31 -35.86 18.41
N ASP A 217 35.23 -36.42 19.18
CA ASP A 217 36.58 -36.74 18.73
C ASP A 217 36.56 -38.12 18.06
N VAL A 218 37.56 -38.37 17.22
CA VAL A 218 38.04 -39.68 16.71
C VAL A 218 37.58 -40.15 15.30
N ILE A 219 38.57 -39.99 14.38
CA ILE A 219 38.86 -40.58 13.04
C ILE A 219 38.19 -39.93 11.83
#